data_AF-S8FKS2-F1
#
_entry.id   AF-S8FKS2-F1
#
_cell.length_a   1.000
_cell.length_b   1.000
_cell.length_c   1.000
_cell.angle_alpha   90.00
_cell.angle_beta   90.00
_cell.angle_gamma   90.00
#
_symmetry.space_group_name_H-M   'P 1'
#
loop_
_entity.id
_entity.type
_entity.pdbx_description
1 polymer ?
#
loop_
_entity_poly.entity_id
_entity_poly.type
_entity_poly.pdbx_seq_one_letter_code
_entity_poly.pdbx_strand_id
1 'polypeptide(L)'
;MGNSSAARRLTLASYRPERWQNSPEAVQGIPGVWGQLSWPRACIGYRFALVEMTALLFTLIRELVFELAIPAEDMIQKSVVVQRLYIKGKVDQGSQLLLVVELYQRV
;
A
#
# COMPACT_ATOMS: atom_id res chain seq x y z
N MET A 1 -29.90 -7.64 -26.53
CA MET A 1 -30.64 -7.49 -25.25
C MET A 1 -30.16 -8.60 -24.33
N GLY A 2 -29.49 -8.42 -23.21
CA GLY A 2 -29.15 -7.27 -22.38
C GLY A 2 -28.77 -7.85 -21.02
N ASN A 3 -27.56 -7.54 -20.53
CA ASN A 3 -27.05 -7.66 -19.16
C ASN A 3 -27.29 -8.95 -18.33
N SER A 4 -26.19 -9.52 -17.83
CA SER A 4 -25.87 -9.39 -16.39
C SER A 4 -24.50 -9.98 -16.05
N SER A 5 -23.63 -9.08 -15.57
CA SER A 5 -22.57 -9.29 -14.58
C SER A 5 -21.54 -10.40 -14.81
N ALA A 6 -20.41 -9.99 -15.42
CA ALA A 6 -19.10 -10.51 -15.05
C ALA A 6 -18.89 -10.31 -13.53
N ALA A 7 -19.27 -11.31 -12.74
CA ALA A 7 -18.94 -11.37 -11.33
C ALA A 7 -17.42 -11.28 -11.18
N ARG A 8 -16.94 -10.12 -10.72
CA ARG A 8 -15.55 -9.82 -10.43
C ARG A 8 -15.01 -10.91 -9.51
N ARG A 9 -14.09 -11.75 -10.00
CA ARG A 9 -13.37 -12.73 -9.17
C ARG A 9 -12.74 -11.98 -7.99
N LEU A 10 -13.23 -12.24 -6.78
CA LEU A 10 -12.72 -11.64 -5.55
C LEU A 10 -11.50 -12.44 -5.10
N THR A 11 -10.33 -12.16 -5.68
CA THR A 11 -9.06 -12.79 -5.24
C THR A 11 -8.47 -12.03 -4.06
N LEU A 12 -7.94 -12.77 -3.07
CA LEU A 12 -7.32 -12.25 -1.85
C LEU A 12 -6.15 -11.28 -2.13
N ALA A 13 -5.41 -11.50 -3.22
CA ALA A 13 -4.20 -10.77 -3.57
C ALA A 13 -4.41 -9.39 -4.21
N SER A 14 -5.65 -9.00 -4.52
CA SER A 14 -5.92 -7.69 -5.14
C SER A 14 -5.94 -6.56 -4.10
N TYR A 15 -5.17 -5.49 -4.36
CA TYR A 15 -5.22 -4.26 -3.55
C TYR A 15 -6.60 -3.61 -3.66
N ARG A 16 -7.32 -3.50 -2.54
CA ARG A 16 -8.67 -2.92 -2.45
C ARG A 16 -8.83 -2.19 -1.11
N PRO A 17 -8.60 -0.86 -1.06
CA PRO A 17 -8.73 -0.09 0.17
C PRO A 17 -10.18 -0.10 0.70
N GLU A 18 -11.15 -0.22 -0.19
CA GLU A 18 -12.60 -0.05 0.09
C GLU A 18 -13.14 -1.17 0.99
N ARG A 19 -12.39 -2.26 1.10
CA ARG A 19 -12.66 -3.38 2.02
C ARG A 19 -12.83 -2.92 3.47
N TRP A 20 -12.11 -1.87 3.86
CA TRP A 20 -12.12 -1.37 5.23
C TRP A 20 -13.24 -0.37 5.51
N GLN A 21 -13.98 0.09 4.50
CA GLN A 21 -15.12 1.00 4.70
C GLN A 21 -16.31 0.28 5.37
N ASN A 22 -16.55 -0.98 5.02
CA ASN A 22 -17.65 -1.81 5.53
C ASN A 22 -17.10 -3.13 6.08
N SER A 23 -16.25 -3.03 7.10
CA SER A 23 -15.67 -4.23 7.72
C SER A 23 -16.75 -5.05 8.44
N PRO A 24 -16.84 -6.37 8.21
CA PRO A 24 -17.73 -7.24 8.98
C PRO A 24 -17.47 -7.14 10.48
N GLU A 25 -18.52 -7.24 11.29
CA GLU A 25 -18.44 -7.15 12.76
C GLU A 25 -17.47 -8.19 13.36
N ALA A 26 -17.38 -9.38 12.74
CA ALA A 26 -16.44 -10.42 13.12
C ALA A 26 -14.95 -9.99 13.09
N VAL A 27 -14.61 -8.93 12.35
CA VAL A 27 -13.23 -8.42 12.24
C VAL A 27 -12.90 -7.46 13.40
N GLN A 28 -13.89 -6.81 14.01
CA GLN A 28 -13.71 -5.86 15.11
C GLN A 28 -13.14 -6.54 16.37
N GLY A 29 -13.41 -7.84 16.54
CA GLY A 29 -12.92 -8.63 17.67
C GLY A 29 -11.55 -9.27 17.47
N ILE A 30 -10.91 -9.11 16.31
CA ILE A 30 -9.61 -9.74 16.00
C ILE A 30 -8.48 -8.86 16.53
N PRO A 31 -7.74 -9.29 17.58
CA PRO A 31 -6.62 -8.52 18.10
C PRO A 31 -5.55 -8.33 17.02
N GLY A 32 -5.02 -7.10 16.90
CA GLY A 32 -3.95 -6.79 15.94
C GLY A 32 -4.42 -6.42 14.53
N VAL A 33 -5.72 -6.43 14.24
CA VAL A 33 -6.27 -5.77 13.06
C VAL A 33 -6.40 -4.27 13.37
N TRP A 34 -5.98 -3.44 12.40
CA TRP A 34 -5.93 -1.96 12.41
C TRP A 34 -6.59 -1.24 13.59
N GLY A 35 -5.77 -0.49 14.34
CA GLY A 35 -6.24 0.34 15.46
C GLY A 35 -6.17 -0.34 16.83
N GLN A 36 -6.10 -1.67 16.88
CA GLN A 36 -5.98 -2.46 18.11
C GLN A 36 -4.62 -3.13 18.25
N LEU A 37 -3.55 -2.41 17.89
CA LEU A 37 -2.18 -2.79 18.30
C LEU A 37 -2.00 -2.46 19.79
N SER A 38 -2.85 -3.04 20.63
CA SER A 38 -2.95 -2.83 22.07
C SER A 38 -2.04 -3.78 22.85
N TRP A 39 -1.02 -4.34 22.19
CA TRP A 39 -0.12 -5.32 22.78
C TRP A 39 1.08 -4.62 23.44
N PRO A 40 1.60 -5.10 24.59
CA PRO A 40 2.76 -4.50 25.27
C PRO A 40 4.04 -4.41 24.43
N ARG A 41 4.09 -5.09 23.28
CA ARG A 41 5.21 -5.11 22.32
C ARG A 41 4.83 -4.54 20.94
N ALA A 42 3.71 -3.83 20.83
CA ALA A 42 3.37 -3.11 19.61
C ALA A 42 4.42 -2.02 19.30
N CYS A 43 4.49 -1.62 18.03
CA CYS A 43 5.36 -0.51 17.62
C CYS A 43 4.96 0.75 18.39
N ILE A 44 5.87 1.27 19.23
CA ILE A 44 5.65 2.48 20.04
C ILE A 44 5.34 3.71 19.17
N GLY A 45 5.88 3.74 17.95
CA GLY A 45 5.68 4.79 16.96
C GLY A 45 4.45 4.61 16.08
N TYR A 46 3.61 3.59 16.28
CA TYR A 46 2.50 3.28 15.37
C TYR A 46 1.55 4.46 15.13
N ARG A 47 1.15 5.15 16.20
CA ARG A 47 0.24 6.30 16.08
C ARG A 47 0.87 7.46 15.32
N PHE A 48 2.16 7.69 15.52
CA PHE A 48 2.92 8.71 14.79
C PHE A 48 3.01 8.35 13.30
N ALA A 49 3.42 7.13 12.99
CA ALA A 49 3.53 6.63 11.63
C ALA A 49 2.20 6.71 10.87
N LEU A 50 1.07 6.46 11.52
CA LEU A 50 -0.25 6.62 10.91
C LEU A 50 -0.54 8.06 10.50
N VAL A 51 -0.31 9.02 11.41
CA VAL A 51 -0.55 10.44 11.13
C VAL A 51 0.40 10.93 10.04
N GLU A 52 1.68 10.58 10.14
CA GLU A 52 2.71 10.94 9.16
C GLU A 52 2.37 10.41 7.76
N MET A 53 2.10 9.10 7.62
CA MET A 53 1.76 8.50 6.33
C MET A 53 0.48 9.09 5.75
N THR A 54 -0.52 9.42 6.58
CA THR A 54 -1.76 10.05 6.12
C THR A 54 -1.50 11.45 5.59
N ALA A 55 -0.71 12.26 6.31
CA ALA A 55 -0.34 13.61 5.88
C ALA A 55 0.47 13.58 4.58
N LEU A 56 1.47 12.70 4.50
CA LEU A 56 2.28 12.51 3.28
C LEU A 56 1.41 12.08 2.11
N LEU A 57 0.57 11.06 2.26
CA LEU A 57 -0.30 10.60 1.18
C LEU A 57 -1.27 11.69 0.72
N PHE A 58 -1.88 12.43 1.65
CA PHE A 58 -2.78 13.53 1.31
C PHE A 58 -2.07 14.61 0.48
N THR A 59 -0.86 15.01 0.87
CA THR A 59 -0.09 16.00 0.13
C THR A 59 0.38 15.47 -1.22
N LEU A 60 0.96 14.28 -1.25
CA LEU A 60 1.58 13.70 -2.45
C LEU A 60 0.55 13.40 -3.54
N ILE A 61 -0.60 12.81 -3.21
CA ILE A 61 -1.64 12.46 -4.19
C ILE A 61 -2.28 13.70 -4.83
N ARG A 62 -2.25 14.85 -4.14
CA ARG A 62 -2.84 16.10 -4.65
C ARG A 62 -1.93 16.85 -5.60
N GLU A 63 -0.62 16.70 -5.43
CA GLU A 63 0.39 17.50 -6.12
C GLU A 63 1.16 16.70 -7.17
N LEU A 64 1.13 15.36 -7.12
CA LEU A 64 1.97 14.50 -7.95
C LEU A 64 1.19 13.39 -8.64
N VAL A 65 1.63 13.03 -9.84
CA VAL A 65 1.23 11.84 -10.58
C VAL A 65 2.35 10.80 -10.47
N PHE A 66 1.99 9.56 -10.19
CA PHE A 66 2.93 8.46 -9.97
C PHE A 66 2.75 7.38 -11.03
N GLU A 67 3.85 6.99 -11.67
CA GLU A 67 3.89 5.86 -12.59
C GLU A 67 5.02 4.90 -12.22
N LEU A 68 4.87 3.61 -12.57
CA LEU A 68 5.94 2.63 -12.33
C LEU A 68 7.07 2.85 -13.34
N ALA A 69 8.30 2.99 -12.83
CA ALA A 69 9.48 3.16 -13.68
C ALA A 69 9.86 1.88 -14.44
N ILE A 70 9.39 0.72 -13.98
CA ILE A 70 9.64 -0.60 -14.56
C ILE A 70 8.39 -1.47 -14.49
N PRO A 71 8.29 -2.56 -15.28
CA PRO A 71 7.22 -3.54 -15.14
C PRO A 71 7.17 -4.13 -13.73
N ALA A 72 5.95 -4.38 -13.23
CA ALA A 72 5.75 -4.87 -11.86
C ALA A 72 6.41 -6.23 -11.60
N GLU A 73 6.57 -7.04 -12.66
CA GLU A 73 7.17 -8.37 -12.64
C GLU A 73 8.69 -8.35 -12.36
N ASP A 74 9.32 -7.20 -12.63
CA ASP A 74 10.75 -6.98 -12.42
C ASP A 74 11.06 -6.39 -11.03
N MET A 75 10.02 -6.10 -10.24
CA MET A 75 10.15 -5.63 -8.87
C MET A 75 10.26 -6.82 -7.92
N ILE A 76 11.29 -6.82 -7.07
CA ILE A 76 11.43 -7.82 -6.01
C ILE A 76 11.50 -7.15 -4.65
N GLN A 77 10.88 -7.78 -3.65
CA GLN A 77 10.95 -7.34 -2.27
C GLN A 77 12.02 -8.18 -1.55
N LYS A 78 12.90 -7.51 -0.80
CA LYS A 78 13.81 -8.18 0.13
C LYS A 78 13.63 -7.58 1.51
N SER A 79 13.51 -8.46 2.50
CA SER A 79 13.50 -8.10 3.91
C SER A 79 14.82 -8.54 4.53
N VAL A 80 15.57 -7.58 5.10
CA VAL A 80 16.79 -7.87 5.88
C VAL A 80 16.58 -7.38 7.30
N VAL A 81 16.48 -6.05 7.46
CA VAL A 81 16.00 -5.40 8.70
C VAL A 81 14.64 -4.75 8.46
N VAL A 82 14.49 -4.13 7.29
CA VAL A 82 13.23 -3.58 6.78
C VAL A 82 12.98 -4.14 5.39
N GLN A 83 11.72 -4.24 5.02
CA GLN A 83 11.33 -4.61 3.65
C GLN A 83 11.62 -3.46 2.71
N ARG A 84 12.38 -3.73 1.65
CA ARG A 84 12.74 -2.77 0.61
C ARG A 84 12.54 -3.36 -0.78
N LEU A 85 12.35 -2.48 -1.75
CA LEU A 85 12.19 -2.84 -3.15
C LEU A 85 13.54 -2.78 -3.88
N TYR A 86 13.77 -3.78 -4.73
CA TYR A 86 14.92 -3.93 -5.59
C TYR A 86 14.47 -4.29 -7.00
N ILE A 87 15.35 -4.08 -7.97
CA ILE A 87 15.15 -4.55 -9.33
C ILE A 87 15.69 -5.98 -9.45
N LYS A 88 14.92 -6.87 -10.06
CA LYS A 88 15.32 -8.24 -10.38
C LYS A 88 16.64 -8.23 -11.18
N GLY A 89 17.62 -9.00 -10.71
CA GLY A 89 18.94 -9.10 -11.35
C GLY A 89 19.89 -7.92 -11.12
N LYS A 90 19.47 -6.84 -10.42
CA LYS A 90 20.31 -5.67 -10.10
C LYS A 90 20.30 -5.34 -8.60
N VAL A 91 20.39 -6.37 -7.77
CA VAL A 91 20.31 -6.24 -6.30
C VAL A 91 21.53 -5.51 -5.74
N ASP A 92 22.68 -5.71 -6.36
CA ASP A 92 23.96 -5.06 -6.08
C ASP A 92 23.91 -3.53 -6.22
N GLN A 93 22.98 -3.01 -7.03
CA GLN A 93 22.74 -1.57 -7.18
C GLN A 93 21.94 -0.96 -6.00
N GLY A 94 21.56 -1.79 -5.03
CA GLY A 94 20.86 -1.36 -3.82
C GLY A 94 19.35 -1.21 -4.00
N SER A 95 18.71 -0.74 -2.93
CA SER A 95 17.28 -0.45 -2.90
C SER A 95 16.98 0.80 -3.71
N GLN A 96 15.92 0.78 -4.50
CA GLN A 96 15.53 1.92 -5.35
C GLN A 96 14.06 2.27 -5.17
N LEU A 97 13.73 3.55 -5.35
CA LEU A 97 12.36 4.03 -5.45
C LEU A 97 11.94 3.95 -6.93
N LEU A 98 11.17 2.91 -7.26
CA LEU A 98 10.83 2.56 -8.64
C LEU A 98 9.58 3.31 -9.14
N LEU A 99 9.60 4.63 -8.99
CA LEU A 99 8.50 5.51 -9.37
C LEU A 99 9.02 6.64 -10.26
N VAL A 100 8.33 6.88 -11.36
CA VAL A 100 8.39 8.14 -12.10
C VAL A 100 7.36 9.07 -11.48
N VAL A 101 7.75 10.34 -11.30
CA VAL A 101 6.95 11.34 -10.59
C VAL A 101 6.86 12.59 -11.45
N GLU A 102 5.64 13.06 -11.67
CA GLU A 102 5.36 14.30 -12.39
C GLU A 102 4.50 15.24 -11.54
N LEU A 103 4.60 16.55 -11.76
CA LEU A 103 3.75 17.53 -11.10
C LEU A 103 2.33 17.48 -11.68
N TYR A 104 1.34 17.42 -10.81
CA TYR A 104 -0.06 17.49 -11.21
C TYR A 104 -0.41 18.91 -11.69
N GLN A 105 -0.88 19.05 -12.93
CA GLN A 105 -1.35 20.33 -13.47
C GLN A 105 -2.83 20.51 -13.16
N ARG A 106 -3.15 21.54 -12.36
CA ARG A 106 -4.54 21.93 -12.08
C ARG A 106 -5.06 22.76 -13.27
N VAL A 107 -6.02 22.20 -14.01
CA VAL A 107 -6.79 22.91 -15.05
C VAL A 107 -7.83 23.82 -14.40
#